data_AF-A0A975JA68-F1
#
_entry.id   AF-A0A975JA68-F1
#
_cell.length_a   1.000
_cell.length_b   1.000
_cell.length_c   1.000
_cell.angle_alpha   90.00
_cell.angle_beta   90.00
_cell.angle_gamma   90.00
#
_symmetry.space_group_name_H-M   'P 1'
#
loop_
_entity.id
_entity.type
_entity.pdbx_description
1 polymer ?
#
loop_
_entity_poly.entity_id
_entity_poly.type
_entity_poly.pdbx_seq_one_letter_code
_entity_poly.pdbx_strand_id
1 'polypeptide(L)'
;MTIQQPFNFTIDTYEKVLSGEIKTFSPYFFEQRYRKKRVVQLIKHLVEERLGLTPEDALDQLDLKLLKKYKLDCLLKYVEKPVELDKNDVSHLIYFAYKGEIPEPTPKDLTVRMYRKVLDERVKNFPKNYFIQGKKGEERVKHCVEYLCFDVLGFSKEDIPKKLTPEILKEYKLKIVLNVLYLSMFDLITSVFPGEYDSKNFK
;
A
#
# COMPACT_ATOMS: atom_id res chain seq x y z
N MET A 1 -36.87 28.50 -6.13
CA MET A 1 -37.01 27.07 -6.50
C MET A 1 -35.97 26.30 -5.72
N THR A 2 -36.36 25.63 -4.64
CA THR A 2 -35.45 24.79 -3.86
C THR A 2 -35.27 23.50 -4.63
N ILE A 3 -34.09 23.30 -5.22
CA ILE A 3 -33.75 22.02 -5.87
C ILE A 3 -33.65 21.00 -4.73
N GLN A 4 -34.69 20.18 -4.59
CA GLN A 4 -34.68 19.08 -3.63
C GLN A 4 -33.63 18.09 -4.12
N GLN A 5 -32.50 17.99 -3.42
CA GLN A 5 -31.46 17.03 -3.78
C GLN A 5 -32.05 15.61 -3.79
N PRO A 6 -31.72 14.77 -4.78
CA PRO A 6 -32.24 13.41 -4.87
C PRO A 6 -31.87 12.63 -3.61
N PHE A 7 -32.85 11.96 -3.01
CA PHE A 7 -32.66 11.19 -1.79
C PHE A 7 -31.56 10.14 -1.96
N ASN A 8 -30.46 10.30 -1.22
CA ASN A 8 -29.37 9.36 -1.21
C ASN A 8 -29.45 8.48 0.04
N PHE A 9 -30.09 7.31 -0.10
CA PHE A 9 -30.26 6.34 0.99
C PHE A 9 -28.97 6.02 1.76
N THR A 10 -27.84 5.93 1.06
CA THR A 10 -26.54 5.65 1.68
C THR A 10 -26.14 6.75 2.65
N ILE A 11 -26.27 8.00 2.22
CA ILE A 11 -25.89 9.18 3.01
C ILE A 11 -26.90 9.40 4.13
N ASP A 12 -28.21 9.31 3.86
CA ASP A 12 -29.23 9.40 4.90
C ASP A 12 -28.99 8.38 6.03
N THR A 13 -28.70 7.12 5.68
CA THR A 13 -28.39 6.10 6.68
C THR A 13 -27.12 6.43 7.46
N TYR A 14 -26.09 6.92 6.78
CA TYR A 14 -24.86 7.35 7.44
C TYR A 14 -25.10 8.50 8.43
N GLU A 15 -25.91 9.47 8.05
CA GLU A 15 -26.22 10.61 8.90
C GLU A 15 -26.96 10.23 10.18
N LYS A 16 -27.85 9.22 10.08
CA LYS A 16 -28.48 8.60 11.24
C LYS A 16 -27.47 7.86 12.13
N VAL A 17 -26.48 7.16 11.55
CA VAL A 17 -25.39 6.53 12.32
C VAL A 17 -24.56 7.60 13.04
N LEU A 18 -24.19 8.67 12.32
CA LEU A 18 -23.32 9.70 12.84
C LEU A 18 -23.98 10.47 14.00
N SER A 19 -25.22 10.92 13.81
CA SER A 19 -26.04 11.59 14.84
C SER A 19 -26.38 10.70 16.03
N GLY A 20 -26.36 9.38 15.85
CA GLY A 20 -26.70 8.41 16.89
C GLY A 20 -28.17 8.01 16.93
N GLU A 21 -29.00 8.47 15.97
CA GLU A 21 -30.36 7.98 15.76
C GLU A 21 -30.38 6.45 15.58
N ILE A 22 -29.39 5.93 14.83
CA ILE A 22 -29.11 4.49 14.78
C ILE A 22 -27.70 4.20 15.29
N LYS A 23 -27.56 3.11 16.06
CA LYS A 23 -26.29 2.78 16.72
C LYS A 23 -25.18 2.43 15.74
N THR A 24 -25.49 1.65 14.71
CA THR A 24 -24.56 1.14 13.70
C THR A 24 -25.29 0.87 12.39
N PHE A 25 -24.56 0.75 11.29
CA PHE A 25 -25.10 0.24 10.04
C PHE A 25 -25.73 -1.15 10.21
N SER A 26 -26.83 -1.40 9.50
CA SER A 26 -27.41 -2.75 9.38
C SER A 26 -26.40 -3.72 8.74
N PRO A 27 -26.36 -5.00 9.13
CA PRO A 27 -25.52 -6.01 8.47
C PRO A 27 -25.73 -6.09 6.95
N TYR A 28 -26.97 -5.88 6.49
CA TYR A 28 -27.36 -5.89 5.08
C TYR A 28 -26.98 -4.59 4.34
N PHE A 29 -26.58 -3.55 5.07
CA PHE A 29 -26.16 -2.29 4.48
C PHE A 29 -24.89 -2.46 3.63
N PHE A 30 -24.06 -3.46 3.88
CA PHE A 30 -22.86 -3.74 3.07
C PHE A 30 -22.94 -5.06 2.30
N GLU A 31 -24.15 -5.43 1.87
CA GLU A 31 -24.38 -6.50 0.89
C GLU A 31 -23.47 -6.35 -0.33
N GLN A 32 -22.93 -7.47 -0.84
CA GLN A 32 -21.89 -7.50 -1.87
C GLN A 32 -22.24 -6.67 -3.11
N ARG A 33 -23.50 -6.73 -3.57
CA ARG A 33 -23.99 -5.98 -4.74
C ARG A 33 -23.97 -4.45 -4.57
N TYR A 34 -24.04 -3.94 -3.33
CA TYR A 34 -24.05 -2.50 -3.04
C TYR A 34 -22.77 -2.01 -2.37
N ARG A 35 -21.97 -2.92 -1.81
CA ARG A 35 -20.81 -2.62 -0.97
C ARG A 35 -19.86 -1.63 -1.63
N LYS A 36 -19.41 -1.90 -2.86
CA LYS A 36 -18.49 -1.01 -3.59
C LYS A 36 -19.08 0.40 -3.71
N LYS A 37 -20.31 0.51 -4.25
CA LYS A 37 -20.99 1.80 -4.42
C LYS A 37 -21.13 2.55 -3.09
N ARG A 38 -21.56 1.87 -2.03
CA ARG A 38 -21.77 2.50 -0.70
C ARG A 38 -20.47 2.95 -0.07
N VAL A 39 -19.41 2.13 -0.10
CA VAL A 39 -18.07 2.51 0.40
C VAL A 39 -17.59 3.78 -0.31
N VAL A 40 -17.68 3.83 -1.65
CA VAL A 40 -17.29 5.02 -2.44
C VAL A 40 -18.10 6.25 -2.00
N GLN A 41 -19.43 6.15 -1.94
CA GLN A 41 -20.29 7.26 -1.56
C GLN A 41 -19.99 7.79 -0.15
N LEU A 42 -19.74 6.91 0.82
CA LEU A 42 -19.43 7.29 2.19
C LEU A 42 -18.08 7.99 2.33
N ILE A 43 -17.05 7.49 1.63
CA ILE A 43 -15.72 8.12 1.65
C ILE A 43 -15.75 9.47 0.96
N LYS A 44 -16.38 9.58 -0.23
CA LYS A 44 -16.51 10.87 -0.92
C LYS A 44 -17.27 11.90 -0.08
N HIS A 45 -18.40 11.50 0.53
CA HIS A 45 -19.15 12.37 1.44
C HIS A 45 -18.34 12.78 2.68
N LEU A 46 -17.55 11.88 3.26
CA LEU A 46 -16.65 12.23 4.36
C LEU A 46 -15.63 13.30 3.93
N VAL A 47 -14.97 13.08 2.79
CA VAL A 47 -13.89 13.94 2.29
C VAL A 47 -14.44 15.31 1.88
N GLU A 48 -15.41 15.33 0.98
CA GLU A 48 -15.90 16.55 0.31
C GLU A 48 -16.88 17.33 1.20
N GLU A 49 -17.86 16.66 1.80
CA GLU A 49 -18.97 17.33 2.48
C GLU A 49 -18.73 17.50 3.99
N ARG A 50 -18.06 16.52 4.63
CA ARG A 50 -17.82 16.58 6.09
C ARG A 50 -16.51 17.22 6.48
N LEU A 51 -15.48 17.10 5.65
CA LEU A 51 -14.15 17.65 5.91
C LEU A 51 -13.81 18.83 4.98
N GLY A 52 -14.49 18.98 3.84
CA GLY A 52 -14.20 20.05 2.88
C GLY A 52 -12.83 19.91 2.21
N LEU A 53 -12.33 18.68 2.08
CA LEU A 53 -11.01 18.36 1.54
C LEU A 53 -11.10 17.91 0.08
N THR A 54 -9.99 18.07 -0.65
CA THR A 54 -9.79 17.36 -1.92
C THR A 54 -9.35 15.91 -1.65
N PRO A 55 -9.47 14.99 -2.63
CA PRO A 55 -8.94 13.64 -2.45
C PRO A 55 -7.44 13.61 -2.17
N GLU A 56 -6.65 14.55 -2.70
CA GLU A 56 -5.22 14.68 -2.42
C GLU A 56 -4.97 15.09 -0.96
N ASP A 57 -5.66 16.12 -0.47
CA ASP A 57 -5.55 16.55 0.93
C ASP A 57 -5.95 15.42 1.90
N ALA A 58 -6.95 14.61 1.50
CA ALA A 58 -7.42 13.49 2.30
C ALA A 58 -6.35 12.38 2.45
N LEU A 59 -5.40 12.25 1.53
CA LEU A 59 -4.31 11.26 1.66
C LEU A 59 -3.41 11.56 2.87
N ASP A 60 -3.22 12.85 3.19
CA ASP A 60 -2.35 13.29 4.27
C ASP A 60 -3.11 13.55 5.58
N GLN A 61 -4.35 14.03 5.48
CA GLN A 61 -5.12 14.48 6.65
C GLN A 61 -6.04 13.39 7.22
N LEU A 62 -6.46 12.40 6.43
CA LEU A 62 -7.34 11.34 6.92
C LEU A 62 -6.52 10.21 7.57
N ASP A 63 -6.74 10.02 8.86
CA ASP A 63 -6.17 8.90 9.62
C ASP A 63 -7.24 8.02 10.27
N LEU A 64 -6.81 6.93 10.90
CA LEU A 64 -7.70 6.02 11.62
C LEU A 64 -8.49 6.70 12.75
N LYS A 65 -7.95 7.74 13.39
CA LYS A 65 -8.65 8.43 14.49
C LYS A 65 -9.82 9.25 13.94
N LEU A 66 -9.59 9.98 12.86
CA LEU A 66 -10.61 10.76 12.18
C LEU A 66 -11.69 9.82 11.61
N LEU A 67 -11.30 8.74 10.95
CA LEU A 67 -12.23 7.75 10.42
C LEU A 67 -13.16 7.16 11.51
N LYS A 68 -12.63 6.90 12.71
CA LYS A 68 -13.41 6.47 13.89
C LYS A 68 -14.32 7.57 14.43
N LYS A 69 -13.83 8.82 14.51
CA LYS A 69 -14.64 9.97 14.93
C LYS A 69 -15.90 10.10 14.08
N TYR A 70 -15.78 9.85 12.78
CA TYR A 70 -16.89 9.87 11.82
C TYR A 70 -17.61 8.52 11.67
N LYS A 71 -17.33 7.52 12.53
CA LYS A 71 -17.96 6.19 12.57
C LYS A 71 -17.87 5.40 11.24
N LEU A 72 -16.80 5.61 10.47
CA LEU A 72 -16.56 4.96 9.18
C LEU A 72 -15.41 3.95 9.21
N ASP A 73 -14.87 3.63 10.38
CA ASP A 73 -13.80 2.63 10.54
C ASP A 73 -14.27 1.20 10.19
N CYS A 74 -15.58 0.96 10.18
CA CYS A 74 -16.17 -0.28 9.69
C CYS A 74 -15.83 -0.57 8.21
N LEU A 75 -15.52 0.45 7.41
CA LEU A 75 -15.21 0.32 5.98
C LEU A 75 -13.90 -0.43 5.73
N LEU A 76 -12.98 -0.44 6.69
CA LEU A 76 -11.71 -1.18 6.62
C LEU A 76 -11.89 -2.70 6.46
N LYS A 77 -13.09 -3.22 6.77
CA LYS A 77 -13.43 -4.64 6.57
C LYS A 77 -13.70 -5.00 5.11
N TYR A 78 -13.96 -4.01 4.27
CA TYR A 78 -14.46 -4.18 2.91
C TYR A 78 -13.44 -3.79 1.84
N VAL A 79 -12.39 -3.09 2.22
CA VAL A 79 -11.29 -2.68 1.34
C VAL A 79 -10.01 -3.27 1.91
N GLU A 80 -9.32 -4.07 1.11
CA GLU A 80 -8.06 -4.70 1.53
C GLU A 80 -7.00 -3.63 1.75
N LYS A 81 -6.35 -3.68 2.92
CA LYS A 81 -5.27 -2.77 3.26
C LYS A 81 -3.92 -3.37 2.81
N PRO A 82 -3.14 -2.66 1.99
CA PRO A 82 -1.78 -3.08 1.66
C PRO A 82 -0.93 -3.22 2.93
N VAL A 83 -0.12 -4.27 3.00
CA VAL A 83 0.71 -4.59 4.16
C VAL A 83 1.82 -3.55 4.39
N GLU A 84 2.11 -2.75 3.38
CA GLU A 84 3.10 -1.68 3.37
C GLU A 84 2.62 -0.41 4.10
N LEU A 85 1.29 -0.26 4.28
CA LEU A 85 0.69 0.87 4.97
C LEU A 85 0.72 0.70 6.49
N ASP A 86 1.00 1.79 7.20
CA ASP A 86 1.03 1.80 8.67
C ASP A 86 -0.36 1.57 9.26
N LYS A 87 -0.45 1.07 10.49
CA LYS A 87 -1.74 0.76 11.15
C LYS A 87 -2.77 1.91 11.08
N ASN A 88 -2.31 3.15 11.26
CA ASN A 88 -3.18 4.34 11.25
C ASN A 88 -3.43 4.93 9.85
N ASP A 89 -2.65 4.52 8.85
CA ASP A 89 -2.79 4.98 7.47
C ASP A 89 -4.04 4.36 6.84
N VAL A 90 -4.95 5.21 6.37
CA VAL A 90 -6.21 4.78 5.72
C VAL A 90 -6.30 5.23 4.26
N SER A 91 -5.18 5.65 3.65
CA SER A 91 -5.10 6.15 2.28
C SER A 91 -5.65 5.16 1.23
N HIS A 92 -5.53 3.84 1.47
CA HIS A 92 -6.17 2.81 0.63
C HIS A 92 -7.69 2.98 0.45
N LEU A 93 -8.40 3.59 1.41
CA LEU A 93 -9.83 3.91 1.25
C LEU A 93 -10.03 5.07 0.27
N ILE A 94 -9.13 6.05 0.27
CA ILE A 94 -9.15 7.18 -0.65
C ILE A 94 -8.88 6.69 -2.08
N TYR A 95 -7.80 5.93 -2.29
CA TYR A 95 -7.50 5.32 -3.59
C TYR A 95 -8.66 4.45 -4.10
N PHE A 96 -9.34 3.72 -3.21
CA PHE A 96 -10.51 2.93 -3.58
C PHE A 96 -11.70 3.80 -4.01
N ALA A 97 -11.95 4.92 -3.32
CA ALA A 97 -13.07 5.81 -3.59
C ALA A 97 -12.88 6.71 -4.83
N TYR A 98 -11.63 7.11 -5.09
CA TYR A 98 -11.22 8.02 -6.16
C TYR A 98 -10.40 7.30 -7.24
N LYS A 99 -10.71 6.02 -7.45
CA LYS A 99 -10.00 5.18 -8.41
C LYS A 99 -10.05 5.78 -9.82
N GLY A 100 -8.87 6.08 -10.38
CA GLY A 100 -8.73 6.70 -11.71
C GLY A 100 -8.88 8.23 -11.71
N GLU A 101 -9.18 8.85 -10.56
CA GLU A 101 -9.23 10.31 -10.40
C GLU A 101 -7.91 10.83 -9.80
N ILE A 102 -7.23 10.03 -8.98
CA ILE A 102 -5.92 10.34 -8.39
C ILE A 102 -4.86 9.28 -8.75
N PRO A 103 -3.56 9.64 -8.78
CA PRO A 103 -2.49 8.67 -9.00
C PRO A 103 -2.43 7.62 -7.89
N GLU A 104 -2.67 6.35 -8.23
CA GLU A 104 -2.53 5.24 -7.29
C GLU A 104 -1.05 4.84 -7.14
N PRO A 105 -0.57 4.52 -5.92
CA PRO A 105 0.78 4.03 -5.72
C PRO A 105 0.94 2.68 -6.42
N THR A 106 2.01 2.54 -7.19
CA THR A 106 2.32 1.29 -7.87
C THR A 106 2.80 0.23 -6.86
N PRO A 107 2.80 -1.07 -7.23
CA PRO A 107 3.43 -2.11 -6.41
C PRO A 107 4.89 -1.80 -6.07
N LYS A 108 5.63 -1.15 -6.99
CA LYS A 108 7.00 -0.67 -6.76
C LYS A 108 7.04 0.38 -5.65
N ASP A 109 6.17 1.38 -5.71
CA ASP A 109 6.13 2.47 -4.72
C ASP A 109 5.85 1.94 -3.32
N LEU A 110 4.87 1.03 -3.18
CA LEU A 110 4.56 0.39 -1.90
C LEU A 110 5.74 -0.43 -1.38
N THR A 111 6.38 -1.22 -2.25
CA THR A 111 7.53 -2.05 -1.89
C THR A 111 8.70 -1.20 -1.41
N VAL A 112 9.06 -0.15 -2.17
CA VAL A 112 10.13 0.78 -1.80
C VAL A 112 9.79 1.51 -0.50
N ARG A 113 8.52 1.91 -0.30
CA ARG A 113 8.06 2.51 0.97
C ARG A 113 8.28 1.57 2.16
N MET A 114 7.93 0.28 2.03
CA MET A 114 8.19 -0.70 3.09
C MET A 114 9.70 -0.90 3.30
N TYR A 115 10.48 -1.00 2.23
CA TYR A 115 11.92 -1.19 2.35
C TYR A 115 12.61 0.01 3.03
N ARG A 116 12.24 1.24 2.70
CA ARG A 116 12.70 2.46 3.40
C ARG A 116 12.40 2.40 4.90
N LYS A 117 11.20 1.93 5.30
CA LYS A 117 10.89 1.78 6.73
C LYS A 117 11.81 0.78 7.44
N VAL A 118 12.24 -0.27 6.74
CA VAL A 118 13.20 -1.26 7.28
C VAL A 118 14.61 -0.65 7.39
N LEU A 119 15.05 0.10 6.38
CA LEU A 119 16.34 0.79 6.39
C LEU A 119 16.43 1.87 7.47
N ASP A 120 15.37 2.66 7.63
CA ASP A 120 15.24 3.70 8.65
C ASP A 120 14.97 3.14 10.06
N GLU A 121 14.96 1.81 10.23
CA GLU A 121 14.65 1.09 11.47
C GLU A 121 13.28 1.45 12.10
N ARG A 122 12.37 2.07 11.32
CA ARG A 122 10.97 2.32 11.73
C ARG A 122 10.20 1.02 11.90
N VAL A 123 10.59 -0.02 11.16
CA VAL A 123 10.15 -1.40 11.38
C VAL A 123 11.37 -2.32 11.44
N LYS A 124 11.38 -3.25 12.41
CA LYS A 124 12.53 -4.13 12.63
C LYS A 124 12.76 -5.12 11.49
N ASN A 125 11.67 -5.63 10.91
CA ASN A 125 11.68 -6.66 9.87
C ASN A 125 10.56 -6.40 8.86
N PHE A 126 10.70 -6.98 7.67
CA PHE A 126 9.60 -7.09 6.71
C PHE A 126 8.40 -7.83 7.31
N PRO A 127 7.17 -7.59 6.80
CA PRO A 127 6.00 -8.38 7.16
C PRO A 127 6.23 -9.88 6.99
N LYS A 128 5.50 -10.70 7.76
CA LYS A 128 5.60 -12.15 7.64
C LYS A 128 5.27 -12.58 6.20
N ASN A 129 6.09 -13.48 5.65
CA ASN A 129 5.96 -14.00 4.29
C ASN A 129 5.97 -12.91 3.20
N TYR A 130 6.57 -11.75 3.44
CA TYR A 130 6.53 -10.62 2.49
C TYR A 130 7.07 -10.98 1.09
N PHE A 131 8.17 -11.73 1.06
CA PHE A 131 8.84 -12.18 -0.16
C PHE A 131 8.38 -13.56 -0.64
N ILE A 132 7.62 -14.34 0.15
CA ILE A 132 7.30 -15.75 -0.17
C ILE A 132 5.87 -15.87 -0.74
N GLN A 133 5.43 -14.88 -1.52
CA GLN A 133 4.08 -14.82 -2.10
C GLN A 133 4.10 -15.12 -3.62
N GLY A 134 4.90 -16.13 -4.01
CA GLY A 134 5.15 -16.47 -5.42
C GLY A 134 5.64 -15.24 -6.21
N LYS A 135 5.06 -15.02 -7.40
CA LYS A 135 5.42 -13.92 -8.29
C LYS A 135 5.40 -12.53 -7.64
N LYS A 136 4.43 -12.25 -6.77
CA LYS A 136 4.37 -10.96 -6.04
C LYS A 136 5.58 -10.79 -5.11
N GLY A 137 6.03 -11.88 -4.52
CA GLY A 137 7.21 -11.91 -3.67
C GLY A 137 8.50 -11.64 -4.45
N GLU A 138 8.65 -12.29 -5.61
CA GLU A 138 9.77 -12.06 -6.53
C GLU A 138 9.79 -10.61 -7.06
N GLU A 139 8.64 -10.05 -7.44
CA GLU A 139 8.52 -8.65 -7.85
C GLU A 139 8.95 -7.68 -6.73
N ARG A 140 8.59 -7.98 -5.47
CA ARG A 140 9.06 -7.20 -4.32
C ARG A 140 10.58 -7.28 -4.17
N VAL A 141 11.17 -8.46 -4.31
CA VAL A 141 12.64 -8.60 -4.26
C VAL A 141 13.29 -7.76 -5.35
N LYS A 142 12.77 -7.85 -6.58
CA LYS A 142 13.25 -7.03 -7.71
C LYS A 142 13.24 -5.54 -7.36
N HIS A 143 12.12 -5.01 -6.90
CA HIS A 143 12.01 -3.59 -6.56
C HIS A 143 12.93 -3.18 -5.41
N CYS A 144 13.10 -4.00 -4.37
CA CYS A 144 14.03 -3.73 -3.28
C CYS A 144 15.48 -3.73 -3.75
N VAL A 145 15.89 -4.69 -4.58
CA VAL A 145 17.28 -4.82 -5.06
C VAL A 145 17.61 -3.72 -6.07
N GLU A 146 16.71 -3.40 -7.00
CA GLU A 146 16.86 -2.26 -7.91
C GLU A 146 17.04 -0.96 -7.12
N TYR A 147 16.17 -0.72 -6.13
CA TYR A 147 16.26 0.46 -5.27
C TYR A 147 17.55 0.50 -4.46
N LEU A 148 18.00 -0.64 -3.90
CA LEU A 148 19.28 -0.72 -3.20
C LEU A 148 20.44 -0.35 -4.12
N CYS A 149 20.51 -0.97 -5.30
CA CYS A 149 21.63 -0.78 -6.22
C CYS A 149 21.68 0.65 -6.76
N PHE A 150 20.58 1.15 -7.31
CA PHE A 150 20.60 2.41 -8.05
C PHE A 150 20.38 3.63 -7.15
N ASP A 151 19.39 3.58 -6.26
CA ASP A 151 18.99 4.75 -5.47
C ASP A 151 19.78 4.88 -4.16
N VAL A 152 20.12 3.78 -3.51
CA VAL A 152 20.81 3.80 -2.20
C VAL A 152 22.32 3.75 -2.36
N LEU A 153 22.84 2.85 -3.19
CA LEU A 153 24.29 2.63 -3.37
C LEU A 153 24.88 3.41 -4.55
N GLY A 154 24.04 3.90 -5.47
CA GLY A 154 24.49 4.61 -6.66
C GLY A 154 25.33 3.76 -7.62
N PHE A 155 25.11 2.44 -7.63
CA PHE A 155 25.81 1.54 -8.54
C PHE A 155 25.42 1.78 -9.99
N SER A 156 26.40 1.70 -10.89
CA SER A 156 26.10 1.47 -12.30
C SER A 156 25.73 0.00 -12.53
N LYS A 157 25.21 -0.33 -13.72
CA LYS A 157 24.89 -1.73 -14.05
C LYS A 157 26.12 -2.64 -13.97
N GLU A 158 27.27 -2.15 -14.42
CA GLU A 158 28.54 -2.90 -14.45
C GLU A 158 29.09 -3.20 -13.04
N ASP A 159 28.71 -2.38 -12.06
CA ASP A 159 29.10 -2.53 -10.67
C ASP A 159 28.34 -3.65 -9.97
N ILE A 160 27.06 -3.86 -10.31
CA ILE A 160 26.16 -4.80 -9.62
C ILE A 160 26.77 -6.20 -9.45
N PRO A 161 27.21 -6.91 -10.51
CA PRO A 161 27.72 -8.27 -10.35
C PRO A 161 29.04 -8.37 -9.57
N LYS A 162 29.80 -7.26 -9.45
CA LYS A 162 31.10 -7.22 -8.78
C LYS A 162 31.01 -6.73 -7.33
N LYS A 163 30.11 -5.78 -7.08
CA LYS A 163 30.01 -5.05 -5.82
C LYS A 163 28.84 -5.48 -4.97
N LEU A 164 27.74 -5.98 -5.53
CA LEU A 164 26.62 -6.45 -4.71
C LEU A 164 26.99 -7.81 -4.09
N THR A 165 27.22 -7.82 -2.78
CA THR A 165 27.62 -9.03 -2.03
C THR A 165 26.60 -9.44 -0.97
N PRO A 166 26.66 -10.66 -0.42
CA PRO A 166 25.81 -11.07 0.72
C PRO A 166 26.00 -10.18 1.95
N GLU A 167 27.19 -9.62 2.16
CA GLU A 167 27.50 -8.69 3.24
C GLU A 167 26.75 -7.37 3.07
N ILE A 168 26.73 -6.81 1.85
CA ILE A 168 25.92 -5.62 1.53
C ILE A 168 24.44 -5.93 1.71
N LEU A 169 23.94 -7.07 1.22
CA LEU A 169 22.55 -7.44 1.48
C LEU A 169 22.25 -7.55 2.98
N LYS A 170 23.20 -8.01 3.80
CA LYS A 170 23.04 -8.08 5.26
C LYS A 170 22.98 -6.69 5.88
N GLU A 171 23.91 -5.82 5.53
CA GLU A 171 24.00 -4.44 5.99
C GLU A 171 22.72 -3.68 5.69
N TYR A 172 22.22 -3.81 4.46
CA TYR A 172 21.01 -3.17 3.97
C TYR A 172 19.74 -4.02 4.13
N LYS A 173 19.74 -4.93 5.12
CA LYS A 173 18.58 -5.71 5.61
C LYS A 173 17.86 -6.59 4.57
N LEU A 174 18.45 -6.87 3.42
CA LEU A 174 17.92 -7.74 2.38
C LEU A 174 18.49 -9.17 2.38
N LYS A 175 19.41 -9.54 3.27
CA LYS A 175 19.96 -10.92 3.33
C LYS A 175 18.88 -12.00 3.44
N ILE A 176 17.70 -11.68 3.98
CA ILE A 176 16.55 -12.59 4.03
C ILE A 176 16.19 -13.19 2.66
N VAL A 177 16.38 -12.47 1.54
CA VAL A 177 16.00 -12.97 0.21
C VAL A 177 16.85 -14.18 -0.21
N LEU A 178 18.14 -14.21 0.16
CA LEU A 178 19.02 -15.37 -0.07
C LEU A 178 18.67 -16.55 0.85
N ASN A 179 18.02 -16.30 1.99
CA ASN A 179 17.66 -17.37 2.91
C ASN A 179 16.34 -18.05 2.53
N VAL A 180 15.50 -17.39 1.72
CA VAL A 180 14.10 -17.82 1.50
C VAL A 180 13.72 -18.04 0.03
N LEU A 181 14.47 -17.48 -0.92
CA LEU A 181 14.11 -17.55 -2.35
C LEU A 181 15.28 -17.93 -3.27
N TYR A 182 16.48 -17.41 -3.00
CA TYR A 182 17.59 -17.53 -3.95
C TYR A 182 18.75 -18.33 -3.38
N LEU A 183 19.35 -19.20 -4.21
CA LEU A 183 20.43 -20.10 -3.79
C LEU A 183 21.80 -19.41 -3.72
N SER A 184 21.97 -18.28 -4.43
CA SER A 184 23.25 -17.55 -4.50
C SER A 184 23.05 -16.11 -4.95
N MET A 185 24.12 -15.29 -4.87
CA MET A 185 24.12 -13.94 -5.46
C MET A 185 23.92 -13.96 -6.97
N PHE A 186 24.51 -14.94 -7.66
CA PHE A 186 24.33 -15.11 -9.09
C PHE A 186 22.86 -15.33 -9.45
N ASP A 187 22.20 -16.26 -8.75
CA ASP A 187 20.77 -16.56 -8.91
C ASP A 187 19.89 -15.32 -8.65
N LEU A 188 20.12 -14.61 -7.54
CA LEU A 188 19.43 -13.36 -7.23
C LEU A 188 19.60 -12.31 -8.33
N ILE A 189 20.83 -11.99 -8.72
CA ILE A 189 21.11 -10.89 -9.65
C ILE A 189 20.57 -11.21 -11.04
N THR A 190 20.74 -12.45 -11.52
CA THR A 190 20.21 -12.87 -12.83
C THR A 190 18.69 -12.97 -12.86
N SER A 191 18.04 -13.25 -11.73
CA SER A 191 16.59 -13.18 -11.59
C SER A 191 16.06 -11.73 -11.63
N VAL A 192 16.72 -10.81 -10.93
CA VAL A 192 16.32 -9.39 -10.87
C VAL A 192 16.60 -8.67 -12.20
N PHE A 193 17.71 -9.01 -12.86
CA PHE A 193 18.19 -8.40 -14.11
C PHE A 193 18.32 -9.46 -15.22
N PRO A 194 17.19 -9.99 -15.73
CA PRO A 194 17.20 -11.09 -16.68
C PRO A 194 17.85 -10.68 -18.01
N GLY A 195 18.82 -11.48 -18.45
CA GLY A 195 19.54 -11.28 -19.72
C GLY A 195 20.65 -10.22 -19.68
N GLU A 196 20.85 -9.54 -18.56
CA GLU A 196 21.86 -8.48 -18.42
C GLU A 196 23.24 -9.03 -17.99
N TYR A 197 23.27 -10.16 -17.28
CA TYR A 197 24.50 -10.74 -16.73
C TYR A 197 24.59 -12.25 -16.95
N ASP A 198 25.82 -12.74 -17.12
CA ASP A 198 26.19 -14.15 -17.17
C ASP A 198 27.31 -14.48 -16.16
N SER A 199 27.76 -15.73 -16.13
CA SER A 199 28.76 -16.20 -15.16
C SER A 199 30.13 -15.51 -15.26
N LYS A 200 30.46 -14.87 -16.40
CA LYS A 200 31.72 -14.15 -16.60
C LYS A 200 31.71 -12.79 -15.90
N ASN A 201 30.53 -12.21 -15.65
CA ASN A 201 30.42 -10.92 -14.97
C ASN A 201 30.79 -10.97 -13.48
N PHE A 202 30.79 -12.16 -12.87
CA PHE A 202 30.98 -12.39 -11.43
C PHE A 202 32.41 -12.83 -11.06
N LYS A 203 33.37 -12.67 -11.99
CA LYS A 203 34.78 -13.01 -11.79
C LYS A 203 35.60 -11.82 -11.32
#